data_AF-A0A9E5ED55-F1
#
_entry.id   AF-A0A9E5ED55-F1
#
_cell.length_a   1.000
_cell.length_b   1.000
_cell.length_c   1.000
_cell.angle_alpha   90.00
_cell.angle_beta   90.00
_cell.angle_gamma   90.00
#
_symmetry.space_group_name_H-M   'P 1'
#
loop_
_entity.id
_entity.type
_entity.pdbx_description
1 polymer ?
#
loop_
_entity_poly.entity_id
_entity_poly.type
_entity_poly.pdbx_seq_one_letter_code
_entity_poly.pdbx_strand_id
1 'polypeptide(L)' 'MTPKDAAERRDFTINAISWNPATGEIIDPYNGLADLKAKVLRHVSLKFSEDPLRVLRAMQFAARLQFTVAPETVKL' A
#
# COMPACT_ATOMS: atom_id res chain seq x y z
N MET A 1 -4.59 -19.55 1.70
CA MET A 1 -4.29 -18.11 1.75
C MET A 1 -4.15 -17.63 0.33
N THR A 2 -5.04 -16.74 -0.11
CA THR A 2 -4.99 -16.17 -1.46
C THR A 2 -3.95 -15.04 -1.53
N PRO A 3 -3.47 -14.65 -2.73
CA PRO A 3 -2.63 -13.46 -2.88
C PRO A 3 -3.26 -12.19 -2.30
N LYS A 4 -4.60 -12.06 -2.38
CA LYS A 4 -5.35 -10.95 -1.80
C LYS A 4 -5.28 -10.93 -0.27
N ASP A 5 -5.40 -12.09 0.38
CA ASP A 5 -5.31 -12.21 1.85
C ASP A 5 -3.91 -11.83 2.36
N ALA A 6 -2.87 -12.21 1.60
CA ALA A 6 -1.49 -11.86 1.92
C ALA A 6 -1.25 -10.35 1.75
N ALA A 7 -1.79 -9.77 0.68
CA ALA A 7 -1.71 -8.34 0.40
C ALA A 7 -2.46 -7.49 1.44
N GLU A 8 -3.57 -7.97 2.02
CA GLU A 8 -4.36 -7.26 3.04
C GLU A 8 -3.56 -6.88 4.29
N ARG A 9 -2.52 -7.67 4.62
CA ARG A 9 -1.66 -7.47 5.79
C ARG A 9 -0.56 -6.43 5.56
N ARG A 10 -0.38 -5.93 4.33
CA ARG A 10 0.58 -4.88 3.98
C ARG A 10 0.13 -3.52 4.49
N ASP A 11 1.05 -2.56 4.46
CA ASP A 11 0.82 -1.19 4.89
C ASP A 11 0.06 -0.37 3.83
N PHE A 12 0.68 -0.17 2.67
CA PHE A 12 0.17 0.69 1.60
C PHE A 12 -0.18 -0.09 0.33
N THR A 13 -1.15 0.40 -0.43
CA THR A 13 -1.59 -0.18 -1.72
C THR A 13 -0.43 -0.37 -2.69
N ILE A 14 0.47 0.60 -2.77
CA ILE A 14 1.67 0.54 -3.61
C ILE A 14 2.64 -0.60 -3.22
N ASN A 15 2.61 -1.02 -1.95
CA ASN A 15 3.42 -2.13 -1.41
C ASN A 15 2.66 -3.46 -1.42
N ALA A 16 1.43 -3.47 -1.93
CA ALA A 16 0.54 -4.63 -2.00
C ALA A 16 0.42 -5.18 -3.44
N ILE A 17 1.26 -4.70 -4.36
CA ILE A 17 1.38 -5.20 -5.73
C ILE A 17 2.29 -6.42 -5.73
N SER A 18 1.83 -7.51 -6.32
CA SER A 18 2.65 -8.72 -6.52
C SER A 18 2.95 -8.92 -8.00
N TRP A 19 4.11 -9.48 -8.30
CA TRP A 19 4.53 -9.83 -9.65
C TRP A 19 4.94 -11.30 -9.68
N ASN A 20 4.41 -12.04 -10.66
CA ASN A 20 4.78 -13.43 -10.88
C ASN A 20 5.97 -13.48 -11.87
N PRO A 21 7.18 -13.87 -11.43
CA PRO A 21 8.35 -13.90 -12.30
C PRO A 21 8.29 -14.97 -13.39
N ALA A 22 7.48 -16.02 -13.21
CA ALA A 22 7.36 -17.12 -14.17
C ALA A 22 6.39 -16.79 -15.32
N THR A 23 5.34 -16.02 -15.05
CA THR A 23 4.31 -15.68 -16.05
C THR A 23 4.34 -14.22 -16.48
N GLY A 24 5.04 -13.36 -15.74
CA GLY A 24 5.02 -11.90 -15.93
C GLY A 24 3.74 -11.23 -15.40
N GLU A 25 2.81 -11.98 -14.82
CA GLU A 25 1.52 -11.48 -14.34
C GLU A 25 1.70 -10.51 -13.17
N ILE A 26 0.97 -9.38 -13.20
CA ILE A 26 0.87 -8.44 -12.08
C ILE A 26 -0.47 -8.67 -11.38
N ILE A 27 -0.41 -8.89 -10.07
CA ILE A 27 -1.57 -9.07 -9.21
C ILE A 27 -1.67 -7.84 -8.32
N ASP A 28 -2.67 -7.00 -8.58
CA ASP A 28 -2.91 -5.75 -7.87
C ASP A 28 -4.35 -5.67 -7.33
N PRO A 29 -4.63 -6.30 -6.18
CA PRO A 29 -5.98 -6.37 -5.64
C PRO A 29 -6.48 -5.07 -4.98
N TYR A 30 -5.59 -4.10 -4.74
CA TYR A 30 -5.89 -2.85 -4.02
C TYR A 30 -5.59 -1.59 -4.83
N ASN A 31 -5.44 -1.73 -6.15
CA ASN A 31 -5.22 -0.63 -7.08
C ASN A 31 -3.94 0.18 -6.80
N GLY A 32 -2.90 -0.49 -6.29
CA GLY A 32 -1.60 0.07 -5.99
C GLY A 32 -0.89 0.67 -7.21
N LEU A 33 -1.10 0.13 -8.42
CA LEU A 33 -0.54 0.71 -9.64
C LEU A 33 -1.11 2.09 -9.94
N ALA A 34 -2.40 2.31 -9.65
CA ALA A 34 -3.03 3.61 -9.83
C ALA A 34 -2.53 4.63 -8.80
N ASP A 35 -2.46 4.22 -7.53
CA ASP A 35 -1.90 5.06 -6.46
C ASP A 35 -0.40 5.38 -6.70
N LEU A 36 0.36 4.42 -7.22
CA LEU A 36 1.77 4.62 -7.59
C LEU A 36 1.91 5.67 -8.71
N LYS A 37 1.06 5.61 -9.74
CA LYS A 37 1.02 6.63 -10.81
C LYS A 37 0.59 8.00 -10.28
N ALA A 38 -0.37 8.03 -9.35
CA ALA A 38 -0.87 9.25 -8.73
C ALA A 38 0.05 9.81 -7.63
N LYS A 39 1.12 9.09 -7.25
CA LYS A 39 2.00 9.43 -6.11
C LYS A 39 1.24 9.57 -4.79
N VAL A 40 0.31 8.64 -4.55
CA VAL A 40 -0.55 8.61 -3.35
C VAL A 40 -0.16 7.44 -2.45
N LEU A 41 0.01 7.71 -1.15
CA LEU A 41 0.14 6.68 -0.11
C LEU A 41 -1.22 6.42 0.52
N ARG A 42 -1.80 5.27 0.21
CA ARG A 42 -3.12 4.81 0.68
C ARG A 42 -2.97 3.53 1.48
N HIS A 43 -3.60 3.43 2.64
CA HIS A 43 -3.60 2.20 3.42
C HIS A 43 -4.36 1.07 2.69
N VAL A 44 -3.95 -0.18 2.89
CA VAL A 44 -4.61 -1.33 2.26
C VAL A 44 -5.96 -1.68 2.90
N SER A 45 -5.99 -1.70 4.23
CA SER A 45 -7.16 -2.12 5.01
C SER A 45 -7.17 -1.43 6.36
N LEU A 46 -8.29 -1.51 7.09
CA LEU A 46 -8.42 -0.95 8.43
C LEU A 46 -7.43 -1.54 9.44
N LYS A 47 -6.84 -2.71 9.15
CA LYS A 47 -5.74 -3.31 9.94
C LYS A 47 -4.48 -2.43 9.96
N PHE A 48 -4.45 -1.36 9.17
CA PHE A 48 -3.41 -0.34 9.23
C PHE A 48 -3.29 0.31 10.62
N SER A 49 -4.40 0.51 11.34
CA SER A 49 -4.34 1.11 12.68
C SER A 49 -3.87 0.14 13.77
N GLU A 50 -3.75 -1.16 13.48
CA GLU A 50 -3.30 -2.17 14.46
C GLU A 50 -1.79 -2.12 14.71
N ASP A 51 -1.01 -1.50 13.82
CA ASP A 51 0.45 -1.38 13.93
C ASP A 51 0.88 0.09 13.84
N PRO A 52 1.20 0.76 14.96
CA PRO A 52 1.55 2.17 14.99
C PRO A 52 2.82 2.50 14.19
N LEU A 53 3.70 1.51 13.92
CA LEU A 53 4.89 1.72 13.10
C LEU A 53 4.53 2.01 11.64
N ARG A 54 3.31 1.72 11.19
CA ARG A 54 2.82 2.07 9.85
C ARG A 54 2.71 3.58 9.65
N VAL A 55 2.43 4.35 10.71
CA VAL A 55 2.40 5.82 10.66
C VAL A 55 3.80 6.38 10.42
N LEU A 56 4.81 5.84 11.12
CA LEU A 56 6.21 6.24 10.91
C LEU A 56 6.69 5.90 9.50
N ARG A 57 6.28 4.72 8.98
CA ARG A 57 6.52 4.34 7.59
C ARG A 57 5.83 5.29 6.61
N ALA A 58 4.61 5.73 6.88
CA ALA A 58 3.90 6.71 6.05
C ALA A 58 4.71 8.01 5.91
N MET A 59 5.21 8.54 7.04
CA MET A 59 6.06 9.74 7.05
C MET A 59 7.35 9.53 6.25
N GLN A 60 8.02 8.38 6.44
CA GLN A 60 9.24 8.04 5.74
C GLN A 60 9.01 7.94 4.22
N PHE A 61 7.98 7.22 3.78
CA PHE A 61 7.67 7.07 2.36
C PHE A 61 7.21 8.38 1.73
N ALA A 62 6.38 9.17 2.42
CA ALA A 62 5.93 10.47 1.93
C ALA A 62 7.13 11.40 1.68
N ALA A 63 8.08 11.47 2.63
CA ALA A 63 9.28 12.29 2.49
C ALA A 63 10.25 11.75 1.42
N ARG A 64 10.52 10.43 1.43
CA ARG A 64 11.51 9.82 0.53
C ARG A 64 11.06 9.78 -0.92
N LEU A 65 9.78 9.45 -1.16
CA LEU A 65 9.22 9.26 -2.50
C LEU A 65 8.55 10.53 -3.03
N GLN A 66 8.41 11.57 -2.19
CA GLN A 66 7.64 12.78 -2.49
C GLN A 66 6.19 12.46 -2.85
N PHE A 67 5.56 11.57 -2.07
CA PHE A 67 4.17 11.15 -2.24
C PHE A 67 3.27 11.89 -1.25
N THR A 68 2.02 12.09 -1.63
CA THR A 68 0.99 12.63 -0.74
C THR A 68 0.25 11.49 -0.04
N VAL A 69 -0.04 11.63 1.25
CA VAL A 69 -0.84 10.64 1.98
C VAL A 69 -2.32 10.87 1.70
N ALA A 70 -3.06 9.80 1.39
CA ALA A 70 -4.49 9.88 1.12
C ALA A 70 -5.27 10.37 2.36
N PRO A 71 -6.26 11.28 2.23
CA PRO A 71 -6.99 11.84 3.37
C PRO A 71 -7.63 10.80 4.29
N GLU A 72 -8.13 9.69 3.74
CA GLU A 72 -8.68 8.57 4.50
C GLU A 72 -7.62 7.82 5.31
N THR A 73 -6.36 7.77 4.85
CA THR A 73 -5.25 7.18 5.60
C THR A 73 -4.84 8.07 6.78
N VAL A 74 -4.96 9.40 6.63
CA VAL A 74 -4.67 10.36 7.72
C VAL A 74 -5.74 10.30 8.83
N LYS A 75 -6.96 9.84 8.51
CA LYS A 75 -8.09 9.77 9.45
C LYS A 75 -8.14 8.48 10.28
N LEU A 76 -7.32 7.48 9.97
CA LEU A 76 -7.21 6.22 10.72
C LEU A 76 -6.37 6.39 11.98
#